data_AF-A0A957X5C5-F1
#
_entry.id   AF-A0A957X5C5-F1
#
_cell.length_a   1.000
_cell.length_b   1.000
_cell.length_c   1.000
_cell.angle_alpha   90.00
_cell.angle_beta   90.00
_cell.angle_gamma   90.00
#
_symmetry.space_group_name_H-M   'P 1'
#
loop_
_entity.id
_entity.type
_entity.pdbx_description
1 polymer ?
#
loop_
_entity_poly.entity_id
_entity_poly.type
_entity_poly.pdbx_seq_one_letter_code
_entity_poly.pdbx_strand_id
1 'polypeptide(L)'
;MTDYRLNGLLWSVGLVVGGALILLFNFDLLGNEQPLLRYLLAGGLALAGAVFFSAFLAARQHWWRLMPAWTLLALAGMVGLSTRPQIAPPA
;
A
#
# COMPACT_ATOMS: atom_id res chain seq x y z
N MET A 1 17.06 17.04 -21.64
CA MET A 1 15.64 16.78 -22.00
C MET A 1 15.29 15.29 -22.04
N THR A 2 16.23 14.39 -22.39
CA THR A 2 16.04 12.93 -22.43
C THR A 2 15.74 12.30 -21.05
N ASP A 3 16.35 12.82 -19.98
CA ASP A 3 16.20 12.27 -18.62
C ASP A 3 14.78 12.42 -18.06
N TYR A 4 14.11 13.54 -18.36
CA TYR A 4 12.72 13.77 -17.95
C TYR A 4 11.76 12.81 -18.66
N ARG A 5 12.02 12.49 -19.93
CA ARG A 5 11.20 11.54 -20.70
C ARG A 5 11.37 10.12 -20.17
N LEU A 6 12.61 9.70 -19.91
CA LEU A 6 12.91 8.41 -19.30
C LEU A 6 12.27 8.28 -17.91
N ASN A 7 12.41 9.30 -17.06
CA ASN A 7 11.80 9.30 -15.73
C ASN A 7 10.27 9.23 -15.84
N GLY A 8 9.65 10.02 -16.72
CA GLY A 8 8.21 9.95 -16.98
C GLY A 8 7.74 8.57 -17.46
N LEU A 9 8.51 7.93 -18.35
CA LEU A 9 8.23 6.59 -18.85
C LEU A 9 8.31 5.55 -17.72
N LEU A 10 9.37 5.60 -16.91
CA LEU A 10 9.55 4.73 -15.74
C LEU A 10 8.40 4.89 -14.74
N TRP A 11 7.99 6.13 -14.44
CA TRP A 11 6.85 6.39 -13.57
C TRP A 11 5.54 5.85 -14.13
N SER A 12 5.28 6.08 -15.43
CA SER A 12 4.05 5.61 -16.06
C SER A 12 3.96 4.08 -16.07
N VAL A 13 5.03 3.40 -16.47
CA VAL A 13 5.10 1.93 -16.48
C VAL A 13 5.01 1.39 -15.06
N GLY A 14 5.73 1.99 -14.12
CA GLY A 14 5.67 1.60 -12.70
C GLY A 14 4.27 1.71 -12.11
N LEU A 15 3.55 2.78 -12.41
CA LEU A 15 2.17 2.98 -11.94
C LEU A 15 1.19 1.99 -12.59
N VAL A 16 1.31 1.75 -13.90
CA VAL A 16 0.46 0.79 -14.62
C VAL A 16 0.70 -0.63 -14.11
N VAL A 17 1.96 -1.05 -14.02
CA VAL A 17 2.33 -2.39 -13.53
C VAL A 17 1.93 -2.54 -12.07
N GLY A 18 2.22 -1.55 -11.22
CA GLY A 18 1.82 -1.57 -9.81
C GLY A 18 0.30 -1.65 -9.64
N GLY A 19 -0.46 -0.84 -10.38
CA GLY A 19 -1.92 -0.88 -10.37
C GLY A 19 -2.48 -2.21 -10.85
N ALA A 20 -1.96 -2.76 -11.94
CA ALA A 20 -2.38 -4.07 -12.46
C ALA A 20 -2.09 -5.19 -11.46
N LEU A 21 -0.92 -5.20 -10.82
CA LEU A 21 -0.57 -6.17 -9.78
C LEU A 21 -1.50 -6.09 -8.58
N ILE A 22 -1.86 -4.88 -8.14
CA ILE A 22 -2.83 -4.67 -7.05
C ILE A 22 -4.21 -5.24 -7.42
N LEU A 23 -4.68 -5.01 -8.66
CA LEU A 23 -5.96 -5.56 -9.13
C LEU A 23 -5.92 -7.09 -9.20
N LEU A 24 -4.86 -7.66 -9.76
CA LEU A 24 -4.67 -9.11 -9.84
C LEU A 24 -4.63 -9.76 -8.45
N PHE A 25 -4.00 -9.10 -7.48
CA PHE A 25 -4.01 -9.52 -6.08
C PHE A 25 -5.43 -9.49 -5.50
N ASN A 26 -6.18 -8.42 -5.76
CA ASN A 26 -7.54 -8.26 -5.24
C ASN A 26 -8.53 -9.28 -5.83
N PHE A 27 -8.37 -9.64 -7.11
CA PHE A 27 -9.18 -10.66 -7.78
C PHE A 27 -8.76 -12.10 -7.46
N ASP A 28 -7.85 -12.28 -6.49
CA ASP A 28 -7.35 -13.59 -6.06
C ASP A 28 -6.54 -14.39 -7.09
N LEU A 29 -6.24 -13.80 -8.25
CA LEU A 29 -5.40 -14.45 -9.28
C LEU A 29 -3.93 -14.64 -8.86
N LEU A 30 -3.48 -13.94 -7.80
CA LEU A 30 -2.13 -14.06 -7.26
C LEU A 30 -2.05 -14.94 -6.00
N GLY A 31 -3.10 -15.69 -5.67
CA GLY A 31 -3.14 -16.51 -4.46
C GLY A 31 -3.31 -15.68 -3.19
N ASN A 32 -4.24 -14.71 -3.23
CA ASN A 32 -4.55 -13.87 -2.07
C ASN A 32 -5.17 -14.67 -0.90
N GLU A 33 -5.66 -15.89 -1.14
CA GLU A 33 -5.96 -16.89 -0.09
C GLU A 33 -4.80 -17.12 0.90
N GLN A 34 -3.53 -16.90 0.48
CA GLN A 34 -2.37 -17.11 1.34
C GLN A 34 -2.24 -16.00 2.40
N PRO A 35 -2.34 -16.32 3.70
CA PRO A 35 -2.30 -15.32 4.77
C PRO A 35 -0.96 -14.58 4.82
N LEU A 36 0.15 -15.24 4.46
CA LEU A 36 1.48 -14.62 4.40
C LEU A 36 1.51 -13.44 3.43
N LEU A 37 0.92 -13.59 2.23
CA LEU A 37 0.95 -12.56 1.21
C LEU A 37 0.13 -11.34 1.62
N ARG A 38 -1.02 -11.55 2.28
CA ARG A 38 -1.81 -10.47 2.88
C ARG A 38 -1.05 -9.72 3.98
N TYR A 39 -0.31 -10.43 4.83
CA TYR A 39 0.53 -9.80 5.85
C TYR A 39 1.71 -9.02 5.24
N LEU A 40 2.34 -9.53 4.19
CA LEU A 40 3.39 -8.80 3.47
C LEU A 40 2.85 -7.52 2.83
N LEU A 41 1.66 -7.58 2.22
CA LEU A 41 0.99 -6.40 1.67
C LEU A 41 0.68 -5.38 2.78
N ALA A 42 0.06 -5.81 3.88
CA ALA A 42 -0.23 -4.94 5.02
C ALA A 42 1.04 -4.30 5.59
N GLY A 43 2.11 -5.08 5.74
CA GLY A 43 3.42 -4.60 6.20
C GLY A 43 4.03 -3.58 5.23
N GLY A 44 3.99 -3.85 3.92
CA GLY A 44 4.47 -2.93 2.89
C GLY A 44 3.74 -1.59 2.90
N LEU A 45 2.40 -1.61 3.00
CA LEU A 45 1.61 -0.39 3.14
C LEU A 45 1.91 0.36 4.44
N ALA A 46 2.09 -0.36 5.56
CA ALA A 46 2.42 0.24 6.84
C ALA A 46 3.79 0.94 6.80
N LEU A 47 4.80 0.31 6.21
CA LEU A 47 6.13 0.90 6.03
C LEU A 47 6.08 2.12 5.11
N ALA A 48 5.38 2.04 3.98
CA ALA A 48 5.21 3.18 3.09
C ALA A 48 4.49 4.35 3.80
N GLY A 49 3.41 4.05 4.53
CA GLY A 49 2.70 5.04 5.35
C GLY A 49 3.59 5.68 6.42
N ALA A 50 4.41 4.89 7.11
CA ALA A 50 5.37 5.39 8.10
C ALA A 50 6.47 6.28 7.49
N VAL A 51 6.93 5.97 6.27
CA VAL A 51 7.86 6.83 5.52
C VAL A 51 7.22 8.19 5.20
N PHE A 52 5.98 8.21 4.68
CA PHE A 52 5.28 9.47 4.44
C PHE A 52 5.00 10.25 5.73
N PHE A 53 4.63 9.54 6.81
CA PHE A 53 4.35 10.15 8.11
C PHE A 53 5.61 10.79 8.72
N SER A 54 6.74 10.08 8.70
CA SER A 54 8.03 10.62 9.16
C SER A 54 8.51 11.78 8.28
N ALA A 55 8.32 11.71 6.97
CA ALA A 55 8.60 12.81 6.05
C ALA A 55 7.71 14.06 6.28
N PHE A 56 6.48 13.89 6.77
CA PHE A 56 5.63 14.98 7.24
C PHE A 56 6.17 15.56 8.55
N LEU A 57 6.51 14.72 9.54
CA LEU A 57 7.04 15.18 10.83
C LEU A 57 8.32 16.01 10.68
N ALA A 58 9.18 15.63 9.73
CA ALA A 58 10.42 16.35 9.42
C ALA A 58 10.17 17.71 8.75
N ALA A 59 9.07 17.88 8.01
CA ALA A 59 8.77 19.11 7.28
C ALA A 59 7.27 19.40 7.29
N ARG A 60 6.75 19.78 8.47
CA ARG A 60 5.31 19.95 8.74
C ARG A 60 4.61 20.99 7.86
N GLN A 61 5.38 21.92 7.29
CA GLN A 61 4.90 22.88 6.27
C GLN A 61 4.31 22.18 5.04
N HIS A 62 4.77 20.97 4.71
CA HIS A 62 4.25 20.13 3.63
C HIS A 62 3.16 19.20 4.15
N TRP A 63 2.08 19.79 4.67
CA TRP A 63 0.93 19.08 5.24
C TRP A 63 0.28 18.08 4.29
N TRP A 64 0.43 18.28 2.97
CA TRP A 64 -0.07 17.37 1.96
C TRP A 64 0.47 15.94 2.11
N ARG A 65 1.65 15.75 2.73
CA ARG A 65 2.25 14.43 2.98
C ARG A 65 1.48 13.60 4.01
N LEU A 66 0.68 14.25 4.86
CA LEU A 66 -0.13 13.58 5.87
C LEU A 66 -1.27 12.75 5.23
N MET A 67 -1.83 13.22 4.11
CA MET A 67 -2.89 12.53 3.38
C MET A 67 -2.46 11.11 2.93
N PRO A 68 -1.41 10.93 2.10
CA PRO A 68 -0.97 9.60 1.70
C PRO A 68 -0.47 8.76 2.88
N ALA A 69 0.16 9.37 3.90
CA ALA A 69 0.53 8.65 5.11
C ALA A 69 -0.68 7.99 5.77
N TRP A 70 -1.74 8.76 6.01
CA TRP A 70 -2.94 8.26 6.67
C TRP A 70 -3.70 7.25 5.82
N THR A 71 -3.82 7.49 4.51
CA THR A 71 -4.44 6.52 3.59
C THR A 71 -3.72 5.18 3.61
N LEU A 72 -2.39 5.18 3.52
CA LEU A 72 -1.60 3.95 3.52
C LEU A 72 -1.67 3.21 4.87
N LEU A 73 -1.61 3.94 5.99
CA LEU A 73 -1.74 3.35 7.33
C LEU A 73 -3.15 2.77 7.56
N ALA A 74 -4.21 3.46 7.13
CA ALA A 74 -5.58 2.97 7.22
C ALA A 74 -5.78 1.71 6.39
N LEU A 75 -5.26 1.68 5.15
CA LEU A 75 -5.31 0.49 4.29
C LEU A 75 -4.50 -0.68 4.88
N ALA A 76 -3.31 -0.41 5.43
CA ALA A 76 -2.52 -1.43 6.14
C ALA A 76 -3.30 -2.03 7.32
N GLY A 77 -3.94 -1.17 8.12
CA GLY A 77 -4.82 -1.58 9.21
C GLY A 77 -5.99 -2.42 8.72
N MET A 78 -6.70 -1.97 7.69
CA MET A 78 -7.82 -2.71 7.09
C MET A 78 -7.39 -4.12 6.65
N VAL A 79 -6.33 -4.23 5.85
CA VAL A 79 -5.83 -5.53 5.34
C VAL A 79 -5.34 -6.42 6.49
N GLY A 80 -4.60 -5.86 7.44
CA GLY A 80 -4.09 -6.60 8.59
C GLY A 80 -5.21 -7.13 9.49
N LEU A 81 -6.28 -6.35 9.71
CA LEU A 81 -7.44 -6.75 10.50
C LEU A 81 -8.30 -7.78 9.75
N SER A 82 -8.52 -7.62 8.46
CA SER A 82 -9.31 -8.57 7.65
C SER A 82 -8.63 -9.92 7.46
N THR A 83 -7.32 -10.00 7.71
CA THR A 83 -6.55 -11.26 7.63
C THR A 83 -6.63 -12.09 8.92
N ARG A 84 -7.13 -11.51 10.02
CA ARG A 84 -7.23 -12.22 11.30
C ARG A 84 -8.26 -13.35 11.22
N PRO A 85 -8.04 -14.47 11.93
CA PRO A 85 -9.05 -15.52 12.07
C PRO A 85 -10.35 -14.94 12.63
N GLN A 86 -11.49 -15.26 12.00
CA GLN A 86 -12.79 -14.86 12.49
C GLN A 86 -13.16 -15.68 13.73
N ILE A 87 -13.64 -15.02 14.78
CA ILE A 87 -14.13 -15.69 15.98
C ILE A 87 -15.49 -16.30 15.62
N ALA A 88 -15.63 -17.62 15.75
CA ALA A 88 -16.90 -18.30 15.51
C ALA A 88 -17.96 -17.82 16.53
N PRO A 89 -19.22 -17.57 16.12
CA PRO A 89 -20.30 -17.26 17.04
C PRO A 89 -20.51 -18.38 18.06
N PRO A 90 -20.86 -18.09 19.32
CA PRO A 90 -21.31 -19.13 20.25
C PRO A 90 -22.58 -19.79 19.71
N ALA A 91 -22.63 -21.13 19.81
CA ALA A 91 -23.73 -21.98 19.36
C ALA A 91 -24.99 -21.84 20.22
#